data_AF-A0A932ISJ9-F1
#
_entry.id   AF-A0A932ISJ9-F1
#
_cell.length_a   1.000
_cell.length_b   1.000
_cell.length_c   1.000
_cell.angle_alpha   90.00
_cell.angle_beta   90.00
_cell.angle_gamma   90.00
#
_symmetry.space_group_name_H-M   'P 1'
#
loop_
_entity.id
_entity.type
_entity.pdbx_description
1 polymer ?
#
loop_
_entity_poly.entity_id
_entity_poly.type
_entity_poly.pdbx_seq_one_letter_code
_entity_poly.pdbx_strand_id
1 'polypeptide(L)'
;MSTHTAPLVAAPAALSSYARSRLDHLTDGRPLYIPGSGTESDPVMAIQPTSLYRHPYSLIQLPLLAVHFDTMLDPAPDTAWLVSLAHLAHHDCPACVSTWTEAEHCAQELPTDSPQFRTLTTPTVLLLVHQEDHP
;
A
#
# COMPACT_ATOMS: atom_id res chain seq x y z
N MET A 1 7.69 -7.37 22.66
CA MET A 1 6.33 -7.62 22.15
C MET A 1 5.83 -6.32 21.55
N SER A 2 5.93 -6.14 20.23
CA SER A 2 5.39 -4.94 19.59
C SER A 2 3.87 -5.07 19.52
N THR A 3 3.18 -4.26 20.31
CA THR A 3 1.73 -4.07 20.19
C THR A 3 1.47 -3.35 18.87
N HIS A 4 1.21 -4.10 17.81
CA HIS A 4 0.80 -3.52 16.54
C HIS A 4 -0.61 -2.94 16.73
N THR A 5 -0.68 -1.64 17.01
CA THR A 5 -1.94 -0.91 17.07
C THR A 5 -2.59 -0.95 15.70
N ALA A 6 -3.84 -1.40 15.64
CA ALA A 6 -4.60 -1.38 14.40
C ALA A 6 -4.61 0.06 13.83
N PRO A 7 -4.38 0.24 12.52
CA PRO A 7 -4.30 1.57 11.93
C PRO A 7 -5.67 2.27 12.05
N LEU A 8 -5.66 3.52 12.52
CA LEU A 8 -6.86 4.33 12.73
C LEU A 8 -7.35 4.92 11.41
N VAL A 9 -8.66 5.10 11.24
CA VAL A 9 -9.20 5.76 10.05
C VAL A 9 -8.68 7.20 9.94
N ALA A 10 -8.13 7.55 8.78
CA ALA A 10 -7.69 8.90 8.47
C ALA A 10 -8.85 9.69 7.85
N ALA A 11 -9.19 10.84 8.43
CA ALA A 11 -10.18 11.73 7.82
C ALA A 11 -9.58 12.34 6.53
N PRO A 12 -10.27 12.29 5.37
CA PRO A 12 -9.75 12.86 4.11
C PRO A 12 -9.42 14.36 4.20
N ALA A 13 -10.11 15.09 5.08
CA ALA A 13 -9.86 16.51 5.36
C ALA A 13 -8.51 16.75 6.07
N ALA A 14 -7.96 15.76 6.77
CA ALA A 14 -6.68 15.85 7.48
C ALA A 14 -5.46 15.51 6.60
N LEU A 15 -5.67 15.18 5.32
CA LEU A 15 -4.59 14.89 4.39
C LEU A 15 -3.85 16.16 3.98
N SER A 16 -2.53 16.05 3.84
CA SER A 16 -1.73 17.05 3.13
C SER A 16 -2.20 17.17 1.67
N SER A 17 -1.90 18.30 1.03
CA SER A 17 -2.22 18.50 -0.40
C SER A 17 -1.61 17.41 -1.27
N TYR A 18 -0.37 17.00 -0.97
CA TYR A 18 0.29 15.90 -1.64
C TYR A 18 -0.44 14.56 -1.46
N ALA A 19 -0.78 14.19 -0.22
CA ALA A 19 -1.49 12.95 0.06
C ALA A 19 -2.87 12.89 -0.60
N ARG A 20 -3.58 14.02 -0.64
CA ARG A 20 -4.87 14.14 -1.34
C ARG A 20 -4.70 14.00 -2.85
N SER A 21 -3.75 14.71 -3.45
CA SER A 21 -3.48 14.59 -4.88
C SER A 21 -3.08 13.17 -5.28
N ARG A 22 -2.31 12.48 -4.42
CA ARG A 22 -1.91 11.10 -4.64
C ARG A 22 -3.10 10.16 -4.53
N LEU A 23 -3.97 10.35 -3.52
CA LEU A 23 -5.22 9.58 -3.39
C LEU A 23 -6.08 9.74 -4.64
N ASP A 24 -6.42 10.98 -5.01
CA ASP A 24 -7.31 11.28 -6.13
C ASP A 24 -6.78 10.68 -7.44
N HIS A 25 -5.45 10.71 -7.62
CA HIS A 25 -4.79 10.08 -8.76
C HIS A 25 -4.95 8.55 -8.76
N LEU A 26 -4.66 7.89 -7.63
CA LEU A 26 -4.66 6.44 -7.53
C LEU A 26 -6.08 5.83 -7.53
N THR A 27 -7.10 6.60 -7.15
CA THR A 27 -8.49 6.14 -7.11
C THR A 27 -9.29 6.59 -8.34
N ASP A 28 -8.64 6.81 -9.48
CA ASP A 28 -9.28 7.24 -10.74
C ASP A 28 -10.06 6.11 -11.47
N GLY A 29 -10.09 4.91 -10.88
CA GLY A 29 -10.78 3.73 -11.40
C GLY A 29 -9.91 2.84 -12.28
N ARG A 30 -8.65 3.22 -12.53
CA ARG A 30 -7.68 2.34 -13.20
C ARG A 30 -7.13 1.30 -12.22
N PRO A 31 -6.67 0.14 -12.74
CA PRO A 31 -5.96 -0.84 -11.93
C PRO A 31 -4.76 -0.24 -11.20
N LEU A 32 -4.56 -0.69 -9.97
CA LEU A 32 -3.40 -0.37 -9.15
C LEU A 32 -2.48 -1.58 -9.06
N TYR A 33 -1.22 -1.32 -8.80
CA TYR A 33 -0.17 -2.31 -8.64
C TYR A 33 0.69 -1.93 -7.45
N ILE A 34 1.39 -2.91 -6.89
CA ILE A 34 2.31 -2.73 -5.78
C ILE A 34 3.71 -3.11 -6.27
N PRO A 35 4.49 -2.16 -6.79
CA PRO A 35 5.84 -2.46 -7.26
C PRO A 35 6.70 -3.09 -6.16
N GLY A 36 7.40 -4.18 -6.46
CA GLY A 36 8.31 -4.85 -5.52
C GLY A 36 7.63 -5.81 -4.53
N SER A 37 6.31 -6.00 -4.59
CA SER A 37 5.59 -6.95 -3.70
C SER A 37 5.76 -8.42 -4.09
N GLY A 38 6.32 -8.72 -5.27
CA GLY A 38 6.31 -10.06 -5.85
C GLY A 38 4.95 -10.45 -6.45
N THR A 39 3.96 -9.56 -6.33
CA THR A 39 2.63 -9.67 -6.93
C THR A 39 2.38 -8.51 -7.89
N GLU A 40 3.43 -7.87 -8.42
CA GLU A 40 3.29 -6.72 -9.31
C GLU A 40 2.58 -7.04 -10.64
N SER A 41 2.42 -8.31 -10.99
CA SER A 41 1.61 -8.76 -12.14
C SER A 41 0.11 -8.82 -11.82
N ASP A 42 -0.26 -8.80 -10.55
CA ASP A 42 -1.64 -8.90 -10.07
C ASP A 42 -2.18 -7.51 -9.77
N PRO A 43 -3.20 -7.03 -10.52
CA PRO A 43 -3.80 -5.76 -10.22
C PRO A 43 -4.56 -5.84 -8.88
N VAL A 44 -4.48 -4.75 -8.13
CA VAL A 44 -5.33 -4.49 -6.96
C VAL A 44 -6.31 -3.38 -7.28
N MET A 45 -7.45 -3.43 -6.61
CA MET A 45 -8.53 -2.47 -6.79
C MET A 45 -8.83 -1.79 -5.46
N ALA A 46 -9.02 -0.47 -5.50
CA ALA A 46 -9.42 0.29 -4.32
C ALA A 46 -10.85 -0.11 -3.90
N ILE A 47 -11.02 -0.52 -2.64
CA ILE A 47 -12.33 -0.89 -2.11
C ILE A 47 -13.22 0.35 -2.06
N GLN A 48 -14.46 0.22 -2.55
CA GLN A 48 -15.46 1.28 -2.49
C GLN A 48 -16.52 1.00 -1.41
N PRO A 49 -16.90 1.99 -0.59
CA PRO A 49 -16.37 3.35 -0.56
C PRO A 49 -14.92 3.40 -0.04
N THR A 50 -14.12 4.29 -0.64
CA THR A 50 -12.70 4.47 -0.33
C THR A 50 -12.49 4.73 1.17
N SER A 51 -11.73 3.85 1.82
CA SER A 51 -11.38 3.95 3.24
C SER A 51 -9.88 4.17 3.39
N LEU A 52 -9.53 5.22 4.14
CA LEU A 52 -8.14 5.57 4.44
C LEU A 52 -7.80 5.34 5.89
N TYR A 53 -6.58 4.88 6.13
CA TYR A 53 -6.06 4.59 7.45
C TYR A 53 -4.72 5.28 7.65
N ARG A 54 -4.38 5.60 8.90
CA ARG A 54 -3.08 6.16 9.26
C ARG A 54 -2.01 5.10 9.11
N HIS A 55 -0.82 5.50 8.69
CA HIS A 55 0.32 4.61 8.74
C HIS A 55 0.64 4.26 10.21
N PRO A 56 0.85 2.98 10.56
CA PRO A 56 0.97 2.56 11.96
C PRO A 56 2.28 3.00 12.62
N TYR A 57 3.32 3.27 11.84
CA TYR A 57 4.64 3.65 12.35
C TYR A 57 4.88 5.15 12.36
N SER A 58 4.13 5.93 11.57
CA SER A 58 4.42 7.36 11.42
C SER A 58 3.23 8.17 10.96
N LEU A 59 3.07 9.38 11.49
CA LEU A 59 2.01 10.32 11.06
C LEU A 59 2.41 11.18 9.84
N ILE A 60 3.69 11.16 9.47
CA ILE A 60 4.22 11.88 8.30
C ILE A 60 4.27 11.00 7.06
N GLN A 61 4.26 9.67 7.21
CA GLN A 61 4.12 8.76 6.08
C GLN A 61 2.72 8.87 5.48
N LEU A 62 2.64 8.57 4.17
CA LEU A 62 1.37 8.58 3.47
C LEU A 62 0.39 7.57 4.10
N PRO A 63 -0.92 7.89 4.10
CA PRO A 63 -1.93 7.00 4.65
C PRO A 63 -2.01 5.69 3.85
N LEU A 64 -2.63 4.70 4.46
CA LEU A 64 -2.93 3.41 3.87
C LEU A 64 -4.31 3.45 3.20
N LEU A 65 -4.42 2.85 2.02
CA LEU A 65 -5.66 2.62 1.29
C LEU A 65 -6.08 1.17 1.45
N ALA A 66 -7.37 0.94 1.67
CA ALA A 66 -7.95 -0.40 1.57
C ALA A 66 -8.10 -0.82 0.11
N VAL A 67 -7.45 -1.93 -0.25
CA VAL A 67 -7.48 -2.55 -1.57
C VAL A 67 -7.87 -4.02 -1.45
N HIS A 68 -8.35 -4.60 -2.55
CA HIS A 68 -8.53 -6.04 -2.69
C HIS A 68 -7.72 -6.54 -3.89
N PHE A 69 -7.25 -7.78 -3.78
CA PHE A 69 -6.64 -8.51 -4.90
C PHE A 69 -7.74 -9.33 -5.57
N ASP A 70 -7.93 -9.16 -6.88
CA ASP A 70 -8.92 -9.96 -7.61
C ASP A 70 -8.43 -11.39 -7.90
N THR A 71 -7.11 -11.59 -7.94
CA THR A 71 -6.48 -12.85 -8.38
C THR A 71 -5.85 -13.67 -7.26
N MET A 72 -5.53 -13.07 -6.10
CA MET A 72 -5.01 -13.82 -4.96
C MET A 72 -6.15 -14.53 -4.22
N LEU A 73 -6.04 -15.86 -4.13
CA LEU A 73 -7.04 -16.74 -3.49
C LEU A 73 -6.82 -16.92 -1.98
N ASP A 74 -5.69 -16.45 -1.45
CA ASP A 74 -5.35 -16.52 -0.02
C ASP A 74 -4.72 -15.18 0.42
N PRO A 75 -5.37 -14.45 1.37
CA PRO A 75 -6.62 -14.79 2.05
C PRO A 75 -7.84 -14.70 1.15
N ALA A 76 -8.97 -15.17 1.69
CA ALA A 76 -10.27 -15.10 1.05
C ALA A 76 -10.53 -13.73 0.39
N PRO A 77 -11.20 -13.70 -0.78
CA PRO A 77 -11.36 -12.50 -1.63
C PRO A 77 -12.00 -11.30 -0.93
N ASP A 78 -12.69 -11.50 0.19
CA ASP A 78 -13.31 -10.45 0.99
C ASP A 78 -12.34 -9.78 2.00
N THR A 79 -11.07 -10.21 2.03
CA THR A 79 -10.08 -9.67 2.98
C THR A 79 -9.47 -8.38 2.45
N ALA A 80 -9.77 -7.27 3.14
CA ALA A 80 -9.17 -5.98 2.82
C ALA A 80 -7.66 -5.97 3.14
N TRP A 81 -6.87 -5.60 2.15
CA TRP A 81 -5.45 -5.30 2.31
C TRP A 81 -5.27 -3.80 2.49
N LEU A 82 -4.47 -3.40 3.47
CA LEU A 82 -4.08 -2.01 3.66
C LEU A 82 -2.69 -1.82 3.05
N VAL A 83 -2.58 -0.87 2.13
CA VAL A 83 -1.32 -0.56 1.43
C VAL A 83 -1.11 0.94 1.44
N SER A 84 0.11 1.38 1.78
CA SER A 84 0.43 2.82 1.75
C SER A 84 0.26 3.39 0.34
N LEU A 85 -0.31 4.59 0.23
CA LEU A 85 -0.38 5.32 -1.05
C LEU A 85 1.00 5.54 -1.69
N ALA A 86 2.08 5.45 -0.90
CA ALA A 86 3.45 5.54 -1.39
C ALA A 86 3.83 4.36 -2.30
N HIS A 87 3.27 3.17 -2.05
CA HIS A 87 3.62 1.92 -2.72
C HIS A 87 2.60 1.49 -3.77
N LEU A 88 1.57 2.31 -3.99
CA LEU A 88 0.58 2.07 -5.03
C LEU A 88 0.93 2.87 -6.28
N ALA A 89 0.81 2.22 -7.43
CA ALA A 89 1.14 2.79 -8.73
C ALA A 89 0.21 2.26 -9.83
N HIS A 90 0.02 3.05 -10.88
CA HIS A 90 -0.50 2.54 -12.15
C HIS A 90 0.65 2.08 -13.05
N HIS A 91 0.39 1.12 -13.93
CA HIS A 91 1.26 0.85 -15.06
C HIS A 91 1.24 2.00 -16.07
N ASP A 92 2.37 2.20 -16.77
CA ASP A 92 2.56 3.16 -17.85
C ASP A 92 2.10 4.60 -17.51
N CYS A 93 2.32 5.00 -16.26
CA CYS A 93 1.88 6.29 -15.76
C CYS A 93 3.07 7.17 -15.35
N PRO A 94 3.30 8.33 -16.02
CA PRO A 94 4.40 9.24 -15.70
C PRO A 94 4.43 9.69 -14.23
N ALA A 95 3.26 9.88 -13.60
CA ALA A 95 3.14 10.26 -12.20
C ALA A 95 3.45 9.13 -11.20
N CYS A 96 3.55 7.88 -11.69
CA CYS A 96 3.88 6.71 -10.88
C CYS A 96 5.29 6.17 -11.13
N VAL A 97 6.03 6.72 -12.10
CA VAL A 97 7.39 6.25 -12.46
C VAL A 97 8.31 6.21 -11.25
N SER A 98 8.26 7.22 -10.36
CA SER A 98 9.09 7.25 -9.16
C SER A 98 8.87 6.03 -8.26
N THR A 99 7.62 5.62 -8.06
CA THR A 99 7.28 4.44 -7.24
C THR A 99 7.87 3.15 -7.83
N TRP A 100 7.83 3.00 -9.16
CA TRP A 100 8.43 1.86 -9.85
C TRP A 100 9.96 1.88 -9.75
N THR A 101 10.58 3.04 -9.97
CA THR A 101 12.04 3.21 -9.88
C THR A 101 12.54 2.97 -8.45
N GLU A 102 11.83 3.46 -7.44
CA GLU A 102 12.16 3.22 -6.03
C GLU A 102 12.11 1.72 -5.70
N ALA A 103 11.05 1.02 -6.12
CA ALA A 103 10.94 -0.43 -5.89
C ALA A 103 12.04 -1.23 -6.61
N GLU A 104 12.41 -0.83 -7.83
CA GLU A 104 13.53 -1.45 -8.56
C GLU A 104 14.87 -1.21 -7.86
N HIS A 105 15.11 0.02 -7.37
CA HIS A 105 16.29 0.36 -6.60
C HIS A 105 16.37 -0.47 -5.32
N CYS A 106 15.28 -0.57 -4.55
CA CYS A 106 15.22 -1.41 -3.35
C CYS A 106 15.51 -2.89 -3.68
N ALA A 107 15.02 -3.41 -4.81
CA ALA A 107 15.31 -4.78 -5.25
C ALA A 107 16.81 -5.04 -5.46
N GLN A 108 17.56 -4.02 -5.87
CA GLN A 108 19.00 -4.12 -6.13
C GLN A 108 19.84 -4.02 -4.84
N GLU A 109 19.34 -3.31 -3.84
CA GLU A 109 20.04 -3.12 -2.55
C GLU A 109 19.77 -4.24 -1.55
N LEU A 110 18.57 -4.84 -1.60
CA LEU A 110 18.19 -5.92 -0.70
C LEU A 110 18.92 -7.23 -1.06
N PRO A 111 19.27 -8.08 -0.07
CA PRO A 111 19.74 -9.43 -0.36
C PRO A 111 18.72 -10.18 -1.22
N THR A 112 19.18 -11.05 -2.13
CA THR A 112 18.36 -11.73 -3.16
C THR A 112 17.10 -12.42 -2.61
N ASP A 113 17.13 -12.88 -1.35
CA ASP A 113 16.00 -13.58 -0.70
C ASP A 113 15.23 -12.72 0.32
N SER A 114 15.48 -11.40 0.38
CA SER A 114 14.80 -10.50 1.31
C SER A 114 13.58 -9.84 0.67
N PRO A 115 12.36 -10.07 1.19
CA PRO A 115 11.16 -9.48 0.61
C PRO A 115 11.06 -7.99 0.95
N GLN A 116 10.85 -7.12 -0.05
CA GLN A 116 10.71 -5.67 0.18
C GLN A 116 9.53 -5.32 1.09
N PHE A 117 8.52 -6.19 1.15
CA PHE A 117 7.33 -6.02 1.95
C PHE A 117 7.16 -7.16 2.94
N ARG A 118 6.63 -6.83 4.11
CA ARG A 118 6.15 -7.80 5.11
C ARG A 118 4.66 -7.64 5.32
N THR A 119 3.98 -8.76 5.51
CA THR A 119 2.56 -8.79 5.87
C THR A 119 2.42 -8.79 7.38
N LEU A 120 1.61 -7.87 7.90
CA LEU A 120 1.19 -7.83 9.29
C LEU A 120 -0.27 -8.23 9.37
N THR A 121 -0.53 -9.37 10.01
CA THR A 121 -1.88 -9.88 10.20
C THR A 121 -2.50 -9.27 11.45
N THR A 122 -3.66 -8.62 11.28
CA THR A 122 -4.56 -8.28 12.39
C THR A 122 -5.84 -9.09 12.26
N PRO A 123 -6.73 -9.12 13.27
CA PRO A 123 -7.97 -9.88 13.20
C PRO A 123 -8.92 -9.48 12.06
N THR A 124 -8.80 -8.27 11.50
CA THR A 124 -9.74 -7.71 10.52
C THR A 124 -9.10 -7.16 9.25
N VAL A 125 -7.79 -6.94 9.23
CA VAL A 125 -7.07 -6.42 8.05
C VAL A 125 -5.70 -7.07 7.91
N LEU A 126 -5.29 -7.30 6.67
CA LEU A 126 -3.88 -7.53 6.35
C LEU A 126 -3.23 -6.22 5.97
N LEU A 127 -2.10 -5.93 6.57
CA LEU A 127 -1.34 -4.74 6.27
C LEU A 127 -0.06 -5.14 5.54
N LEU A 128 0.16 -4.56 4.36
CA LEU A 128 1.40 -4.69 3.63
C LEU A 128 2.29 -3.48 3.95
N VAL A 129 3.45 -3.75 4.55
CA VAL A 129 4.38 -2.72 5.03
C VAL A 129 5.73 -2.90 4.35
N HIS A 130 6.37 -1.80 3.95
CA HIS A 130 7.74 -1.84 3.49
C HIS A 130 8.68 -2.37 4.59
N GLN A 131 9.69 -3.17 4.22
CA GLN A 131 10.56 -3.86 5.17
C GLN A 131 11.27 -2.89 6.12
N GLU A 132 11.65 -1.72 5.60
CA GLU A 132 12.36 -0.67 6.34
C GLU A 132 11.45 0.23 7.16
N ASP A 133 10.13 0.08 7.07
CA ASP A 133 9.24 0.82 7.96
C ASP A 133 9.44 0.31 9.39
N HIS A 134 9.88 1.22 10.25
CA HIS A 134 10.12 0.97 11.66
C HIS A 134 9.52 2.12 12.48
N PRO A 135 9.09 1.87 13.73
CA PRO A 135 8.63 2.93 14.64
C PRO A 135 9.74 3.93 15.00
#